data_AF-A0A1X1NPB7-F1
#
_entry.id   AF-A0A1X1NPB7-F1
#
_cell.length_a   1.000
_cell.length_b   1.000
_cell.length_c   1.000
_cell.angle_alpha   90.00
_cell.angle_beta   90.00
_cell.angle_gamma   90.00
#
_symmetry.space_group_name_H-M   'P 1'
#
loop_
_entity.id
_entity.type
_entity.pdbx_description
1 polymer ?
#
loop_
_entity_poly.entity_id
_entity_poly.type
_entity_poly.pdbx_seq_one_letter_code
_entity_poly.pdbx_strand_id
1 'polypeptide(L)'
;MRSPGGGRDGRQDLVPLGAWGEPGRRAPSEYWLSNLSWPRLGTVYRTAMLSRRVGRDQAGVSDRLGQRDFEGRSFRGRHHHMTMVSLAHAITMLSRAERRRLPASSVPRNAHVSTA
;
A
#
# COMPACT_ATOMS: atom_id res chain seq x y z
N MET A 1 -14.82 37.73 20.44
CA MET A 1 -14.29 36.56 21.18
C MET A 1 -13.16 35.95 20.37
N ARG A 2 -11.90 36.28 20.70
CA ARG A 2 -10.70 35.79 20.01
C ARG A 2 -10.32 34.43 20.61
N SER A 3 -10.23 33.38 19.80
CA SER A 3 -9.58 32.13 20.22
C SER A 3 -8.09 32.40 20.47
N PRO A 4 -7.50 31.97 21.60
CA PRO A 4 -6.09 32.20 21.87
C PRO A 4 -5.24 31.40 20.89
N GLY A 5 -4.28 32.07 20.27
CA GLY A 5 -3.24 31.42 19.49
C GLY A 5 -2.45 30.48 20.40
N GLY A 6 -2.57 29.18 20.15
CA GLY A 6 -1.66 28.18 20.68
C GLY A 6 -0.31 28.37 20.00
N GLY A 7 0.62 28.99 20.73
CA GLY A 7 2.01 29.09 20.33
C GLY A 7 2.54 27.71 19.96
N ARG A 8 3.14 27.60 18.78
CA ARG A 8 3.91 26.44 18.36
C ARG A 8 5.16 26.37 19.22
N ASP A 9 5.05 25.80 20.41
CA ASP A 9 6.19 25.21 21.07
C ASP A 9 6.62 23.98 20.24
N GLY A 10 7.88 23.94 19.84
CA GLY A 10 8.42 23.11 18.75
C GLY A 10 8.55 21.61 19.06
N ARG A 11 7.92 21.13 20.14
CA ARG A 11 7.93 19.72 20.55
C ARG A 11 6.53 19.16 20.41
N GLN A 12 6.27 18.49 19.29
CA GLN A 12 5.05 17.69 19.19
C GLN A 12 5.19 16.51 20.14
N ASP A 13 4.17 16.26 20.97
CA ASP A 13 4.10 15.07 21.81
C ASP A 13 3.99 13.85 20.89
N LEU A 14 5.12 13.16 20.72
CA LEU A 14 5.22 11.95 19.92
C LEU A 14 4.92 10.76 20.82
N VAL A 15 3.84 10.05 20.50
CA VAL A 15 3.41 8.84 21.20
C VAL A 15 4.01 7.62 20.48
N PRO A 16 4.82 6.80 21.17
CA PRO A 16 5.27 5.53 20.62
C PRO A 16 4.14 4.50 20.64
N LEU A 17 4.00 3.74 19.56
CA LEU A 17 3.00 2.69 19.41
C LEU A 17 3.67 1.36 19.09
N GLY A 18 3.33 0.31 19.83
CA GLY A 18 3.74 -1.05 19.54
C GLY A 18 2.64 -1.81 18.81
N ALA A 19 3.01 -2.60 17.79
CA ALA A 19 2.15 -3.59 17.17
C ALA A 19 2.73 -4.99 17.38
N TRP A 20 1.89 -5.92 17.84
CA TRP A 20 2.25 -7.33 18.02
C TRP A 20 1.70 -8.13 16.84
N GLY A 21 2.59 -8.77 16.08
CA GLY A 21 2.19 -9.63 14.96
C GLY A 21 1.63 -11.00 15.38
N GLU A 22 1.98 -11.46 16.58
CA GLU A 22 1.63 -12.79 17.10
C GLU A 22 1.17 -12.67 18.57
N PRO A 23 0.08 -13.38 18.96
CA PRO A 23 -0.30 -13.48 20.37
C PRO A 23 0.81 -14.11 21.22
N GLY A 24 1.01 -13.60 22.44
CA GLY A 24 1.95 -14.19 23.41
C GLY A 24 3.41 -13.72 23.31
N ARG A 25 3.77 -12.87 22.33
CA ARG A 25 5.10 -12.25 22.31
C ARG A 25 5.26 -11.18 23.41
N ARG A 26 6.40 -11.22 24.12
CA ARG A 26 6.73 -10.24 25.17
C ARG A 26 7.04 -8.84 24.64
N ALA A 27 7.48 -8.70 23.39
CA ALA A 27 7.81 -7.41 22.79
C ALA A 27 7.06 -7.20 21.46
N PRO A 28 6.68 -5.95 21.12
CA PRO A 28 6.14 -5.60 19.80
C PRO A 28 7.06 -6.05 18.66
N SER A 29 6.47 -6.47 17.55
CA SER A 29 7.19 -6.76 16.30
C SER A 29 7.46 -5.50 15.48
N GLU A 30 6.64 -4.47 15.66
CA GLU A 30 6.76 -3.19 14.97
C GLU A 30 6.53 -2.03 15.94
N TYR A 31 7.26 -0.94 15.72
CA TYR A 31 7.17 0.29 16.49
C TYR A 31 6.86 1.45 15.55
N TRP A 32 5.91 2.28 15.95
CA TRP A 32 5.49 3.47 15.22
C TRP A 32 5.59 4.69 16.13
N LEU A 33 5.75 5.85 15.51
CA LEU A 33 5.76 7.13 16.21
C LEU A 33 4.64 7.99 15.64
N SER A 34 3.76 8.50 16.49
CA SER A 34 2.61 9.29 16.06
C SER A 34 2.47 10.56 16.88
N ASN A 35 2.18 11.68 16.23
CA ASN A 35 1.77 12.93 16.87
C ASN A 35 0.24 13.03 17.05
N LEU A 36 -0.48 11.92 16.85
CA LEU A 36 -1.94 11.86 16.98
C LEU A 36 -2.33 11.59 18.43
N SER A 37 -3.33 12.33 18.91
CA SER A 37 -3.82 12.23 20.29
C SER A 37 -4.56 10.93 20.58
N TRP A 38 -4.52 10.53 21.86
CA TRP A 38 -5.03 9.27 22.43
C TRP A 38 -6.42 8.79 21.97
N PRO A 39 -7.46 9.63 21.76
CA PRO A 39 -8.78 9.16 21.31
C PRO A 39 -8.79 8.47 19.94
N ARG A 40 -7.68 8.54 19.19
CA ARG A 40 -7.57 8.04 17.82
C ARG A 40 -6.67 6.81 17.69
N LEU A 41 -6.23 6.19 18.78
CA LEU A 41 -5.24 5.11 18.77
C LEU A 41 -5.63 3.95 17.83
N GLY A 42 -6.89 3.53 17.84
CA GLY A 42 -7.40 2.48 16.94
C GLY A 42 -7.32 2.89 15.47
N THR A 43 -7.62 4.15 15.15
CA THR A 43 -7.46 4.69 13.80
C THR A 43 -5.99 4.77 13.40
N VAL A 44 -5.10 5.21 14.31
CA VAL A 44 -3.65 5.25 14.04
C VAL A 44 -3.12 3.86 13.77
N TYR A 45 -3.49 2.89 14.59
CA TYR A 45 -3.11 1.49 14.41
C TYR A 45 -3.60 0.94 13.06
N ARG A 46 -4.87 1.16 12.69
CA ARG A 46 -5.37 0.74 11.38
C ARG A 46 -4.62 1.40 10.21
N THR A 47 -4.31 2.68 10.31
CA THR A 47 -3.53 3.40 9.29
C THR A 47 -2.11 2.86 9.21
N ALA A 48 -1.46 2.62 10.35
CA ALA A 48 -0.14 1.99 10.41
C ALA A 48 -0.15 0.61 9.73
N MET A 49 -1.19 -0.19 9.95
CA MET A 49 -1.33 -1.49 9.29
C MET A 49 -1.53 -1.42 7.78
N LEU A 50 -2.10 -0.34 7.24
CA LEU A 50 -2.19 -0.13 5.78
C LEU A 50 -0.82 0.02 5.12
N SER A 51 0.20 0.50 5.85
CA SER A 51 1.57 0.56 5.34
C SER A 51 2.10 -0.82 4.91
N ARG A 52 1.72 -1.89 5.64
CA ARG A 52 2.09 -3.27 5.28
C ARG A 52 1.49 -3.68 3.95
N ARG A 53 0.27 -3.24 3.66
CA ARG A 53 -0.36 -3.47 2.36
C ARG A 53 0.42 -2.74 1.26
N VAL A 54 0.75 -1.47 1.47
CA VAL A 54 1.57 -0.69 0.53
C VAL A 54 2.92 -1.38 0.29
N GLY A 55 3.61 -1.85 1.33
CA GLY A 55 4.88 -2.57 1.20
C GLY A 55 4.75 -3.88 0.42
N ARG A 56 3.68 -4.64 0.64
CA ARG A 56 3.40 -5.86 -0.16
C ARG A 56 3.06 -5.55 -1.61
N ASP A 57 2.26 -4.53 -1.87
CA ASP A 57 1.87 -4.12 -3.21
C ASP A 57 3.09 -3.55 -3.98
N GLN A 58 3.94 -2.80 -3.29
CA GLN A 58 5.24 -2.33 -3.79
C GLN A 58 6.09 -3.53 -4.25
N ALA A 59 6.39 -4.48 -3.35
CA ALA A 59 7.24 -5.63 -3.67
C ALA A 59 6.60 -6.60 -4.69
N GLY A 60 5.29 -6.80 -4.62
CA GLY A 60 4.56 -7.77 -5.43
C GLY A 60 4.12 -7.28 -6.81
N VAL A 61 4.10 -5.95 -7.02
CA VAL A 61 3.57 -5.33 -8.23
C VAL A 61 4.48 -4.21 -8.70
N SER A 62 4.61 -3.14 -7.92
CA SER A 62 5.19 -1.89 -8.41
C SER A 62 6.69 -1.98 -8.69
N ASP A 63 7.44 -2.75 -7.90
CA ASP A 63 8.86 -2.99 -8.15
C ASP A 63 9.06 -3.70 -9.50
N ARG A 64 8.18 -4.63 -9.89
CA ARG A 64 8.22 -5.28 -11.21
C ARG A 64 7.82 -4.36 -12.37
N LEU A 65 7.16 -3.25 -12.07
CA LEU A 65 6.82 -2.20 -13.04
C LEU A 65 7.93 -1.15 -13.15
N GLY A 66 9.07 -1.37 -12.48
CA GLY A 66 10.22 -0.51 -12.54
C GLY A 66 10.11 0.76 -11.70
N GLN A 67 9.29 0.78 -10.64
CA GLN A 67 9.17 1.96 -9.76
C GLN A 67 10.52 2.47 -9.24
N ARG A 68 11.50 1.58 -9.08
CA ARG A 68 12.83 1.88 -8.56
C ARG A 68 13.86 2.07 -9.67
N ASP A 69 13.49 1.88 -10.92
CA ASP A 69 14.37 1.75 -12.08
C ASP A 69 14.43 3.07 -12.88
N PHE A 70 14.57 4.18 -12.17
CA PHE A 70 14.75 5.50 -12.78
C PHE A 70 16.16 6.03 -12.56
N GLU A 71 16.91 6.17 -13.64
CA GLU A 71 18.32 6.59 -13.63
C GLU A 71 18.52 8.07 -14.06
N GLY A 72 17.46 8.76 -14.48
CA GLY A 72 17.54 10.17 -14.86
C GLY A 72 17.78 11.12 -13.68
N ARG A 73 18.03 12.41 -13.97
CA ARG A 73 18.22 13.47 -12.94
C ARG A 73 17.25 14.63 -13.02
N SER A 74 16.20 14.54 -13.83
CA SER A 74 15.21 15.61 -13.97
C SER A 74 13.96 15.33 -13.14
N PHE A 75 13.45 16.38 -12.48
CA PHE A 75 12.17 16.30 -11.75
C PHE A 75 11.02 15.90 -12.68
N ARG A 76 10.96 16.50 -13.88
CA ARG A 76 9.96 16.14 -14.91
C ARG A 76 10.06 14.68 -15.32
N GLY A 77 11.27 14.14 -15.50
CA GLY A 77 11.49 12.74 -15.83
C GLY A 77 11.02 11.80 -14.72
N ARG A 78 11.37 12.09 -13.46
CA ARG A 78 10.89 11.36 -12.28
C ARG A 78 9.37 11.34 -12.21
N HIS A 79 8.74 12.50 -12.43
CA HIS A 79 7.29 12.63 -12.37
C HIS A 79 6.60 11.83 -13.47
N HIS A 80 7.06 11.95 -14.72
CA HIS A 80 6.51 11.18 -15.84
C HIS A 80 6.66 9.67 -15.59
N HIS A 81 7.83 9.21 -15.15
CA HIS A 81 8.06 7.82 -14.80
C HIS A 81 7.09 7.33 -13.70
N MET A 82 6.93 8.08 -12.60
CA MET A 82 5.99 7.72 -11.53
C MET A 82 4.53 7.73 -12.00
N THR A 83 4.15 8.63 -12.91
CA THR A 83 2.82 8.59 -13.54
C THR A 83 2.62 7.31 -14.36
N MET A 84 3.58 6.93 -15.20
CA MET A 84 3.51 5.71 -16.01
C MET A 84 3.46 4.45 -15.13
N VAL A 85 4.28 4.36 -14.10
CA VAL A 85 4.26 3.25 -13.12
C VAL A 85 2.90 3.18 -12.40
N SER A 86 2.34 4.33 -12.02
CA SER A 86 1.02 4.38 -11.36
C SER A 86 -0.11 3.90 -12.29
N LEU A 87 -0.08 4.29 -13.56
CA LEU A 87 -1.03 3.80 -14.58
C LEU A 87 -0.89 2.29 -14.77
N ALA A 88 0.33 1.79 -14.96
CA ALA A 88 0.58 0.36 -15.11
C ALA A 88 0.15 -0.43 -13.87
N HIS A 89 0.35 0.11 -12.66
CA HIS A 89 -0.10 -0.48 -11.42
C HIS A 89 -1.63 -0.57 -11.36
N ALA A 90 -2.33 0.53 -11.68
CA ALA A 90 -3.79 0.58 -11.69
C ALA A 90 -4.40 -0.42 -12.69
N ILE A 91 -3.88 -0.46 -13.92
CA ILE A 91 -4.29 -1.43 -14.95
C ILE A 91 -4.06 -2.86 -14.44
N THR A 92 -2.89 -3.15 -13.88
CA THR A 92 -2.57 -4.48 -13.34
C THR A 92 -3.53 -4.91 -12.24
N MET A 93 -3.85 -4.02 -11.31
CA MET A 93 -4.80 -4.29 -10.22
C MET A 93 -6.21 -4.51 -10.76
N LEU A 94 -6.67 -3.67 -11.68
CA LEU A 94 -7.99 -3.78 -12.27
C LEU A 94 -8.15 -5.08 -13.07
N SER A 95 -7.19 -5.44 -13.92
CA SER A 95 -7.22 -6.69 -14.68
C SER A 95 -7.15 -7.92 -13.76
N ARG A 96 -6.44 -7.87 -12.63
CA ARG A 96 -6.46 -8.95 -11.62
C ARG A 96 -7.83 -9.06 -10.94
N ALA A 97 -8.46 -7.93 -10.63
CA ALA A 97 -9.79 -7.92 -10.04
C ALA A 97 -10.85 -8.48 -11.00
N GLU A 98 -10.78 -8.10 -12.28
CA GLU A 98 -11.67 -8.61 -13.33
C GLU A 98 -11.53 -10.13 -13.50
N ARG A 99 -10.30 -10.64 -13.62
CA ARG A 99 -10.04 -12.10 -13.70
C ARG A 99 -10.56 -12.88 -12.50
N ARG A 100 -10.61 -12.28 -11.30
CA ARG A 100 -11.17 -12.90 -10.09
C ARG A 100 -12.70 -12.89 -10.06
N ARG A 101 -13.34 -11.96 -10.77
CA ARG A 101 -14.80 -11.83 -10.85
C ARG A 101 -15.41 -12.78 -11.88
N LEU A 102 -14.67 -13.09 -12.93
CA LEU A 102 -15.10 -14.09 -13.91
C LEU A 102 -15.01 -15.48 -13.26
N PRO A 103 -16.12 -16.25 -13.16
CA PRO A 103 -16.02 -17.66 -12.79
C PRO A 103 -15.14 -18.35 -13.84
N ALA A 104 -14.38 -19.36 -13.43
CA ALA A 104 -13.63 -20.21 -14.35
C ALA A 104 -14.64 -20.86 -15.31
N SER A 105 -14.91 -20.23 -16.45
CA SER A 105 -15.71 -20.83 -17.48
C SER A 105 -14.93 -22.05 -17.96
N SER A 106 -15.54 -23.21 -17.77
CA SER A 106 -15.18 -24.46 -18.39
C SER A 106 -15.16 -24.26 -19.89
N VAL A 107 -14.02 -23.85 -20.45
CA VAL A 107 -13.77 -23.96 -21.87
C VAL A 107 -13.66 -25.47 -22.12
N PRO A 108 -14.60 -26.10 -22.85
CA PRO A 108 -14.44 -27.49 -23.20
C PRO A 108 -13.23 -27.58 -24.11
N ARG A 109 -12.25 -28.36 -23.68
CA ARG A 109 -11.08 -28.75 -24.46
C ARG A 109 -11.59 -29.60 -25.62
N ASN A 110 -11.79 -28.94 -26.76
CA ASN A 110 -11.69 -29.43 -28.13
C ASN A 110 -12.03 -30.93 -28.27
N ALA A 111 -13.28 -31.24 -28.62
CA ALA A 111 -13.59 -32.55 -29.16
C ALA A 111 -12.78 -32.72 -30.46
N HIS A 112 -11.90 -33.71 -30.47
CA HIS A 112 -11.19 -34.13 -31.66
C HIS A 112 -12.22 -34.44 -32.76
N VAL A 113 -12.20 -33.66 -33.84
CA VAL A 113 -12.82 -34.04 -35.11
C VAL A 113 -12.04 -35.25 -35.61
N SER A 114 -12.61 -36.44 -35.40
CA SER A 114 -12.20 -37.67 -36.05
C SER A 114 -12.92 -37.70 -37.40
N THR A 115 -12.21 -37.34 -38.46
CA THR A 115 -12.62 -37.64 -39.83
C THR A 115 -12.53 -39.16 -40.03
N ALA A 116 -13.64 -39.76 -40.42
CA ALA A 116 -13.70 -41.09 -41.03
C ALA A 116 -13.94 -40.92 -42.53
#